data_AF-A0A7X3DJ64-F1
#
_entry.id   AF-A0A7X3DJ64-F1
#
_cell.length_a   1.000
_cell.length_b   1.000
_cell.length_c   1.000
_cell.angle_alpha   90.00
_cell.angle_beta   90.00
_cell.angle_gamma   90.00
#
_symmetry.space_group_name_H-M   'P 1'
#
loop_
_entity.id
_entity.type
_entity.pdbx_description
1 polymer ?
#
loop_
_entity_poly.entity_id
_entity_poly.type
_entity_poly.pdbx_seq_one_letter_code
_entity_poly.pdbx_strand_id
1 'polypeptide(L)'
;MTTWSETIRARLMAYCRIDVLEDGEEDLLKTLYLSAVAYLAGADISEPEADTPRRAQYDLCVNALVLDAYDKRGTTVSGSALTDNREYRGTFLQLQATEPVSESDT
;
A
#
# COMPACT_ATOMS: atom_id res chain seq x y z
N MET A 1 11.65 -4.44 7.74
CA MET A 1 10.89 -3.29 7.21
C MET A 1 11.48 -2.93 5.86
N THR A 2 10.70 -3.06 4.80
CA THR A 2 11.14 -2.71 3.44
C THR A 2 11.24 -1.20 3.31
N THR A 3 12.45 -0.68 3.12
CA THR A 3 12.71 0.76 3.03
C THR A 3 12.43 1.26 1.61
N TRP A 4 11.77 2.41 1.48
CA TRP A 4 11.62 3.12 0.19
C TRP A 4 13.00 3.34 -0.46
N SER A 5 13.12 3.02 -1.74
CA SER A 5 14.38 3.13 -2.49
C SER A 5 14.14 3.51 -3.95
N GLU A 6 15.18 3.98 -4.63
CA GLU A 6 15.11 4.34 -6.06
C GLU A 6 14.71 3.14 -6.93
N THR A 7 15.14 1.93 -6.58
CA THR A 7 14.74 0.69 -7.28
C THR A 7 13.23 0.46 -7.17
N ILE A 8 12.65 0.68 -5.98
CA ILE A 8 11.20 0.55 -5.76
C ILE A 8 10.45 1.63 -6.54
N ARG A 9 10.93 2.89 -6.46
CA ARG A 9 10.36 4.01 -7.22
C ARG A 9 10.32 3.71 -8.72
N ALA A 10 11.47 3.38 -9.32
CA ALA A 10 11.57 3.08 -10.75
C ALA A 10 10.69 1.91 -11.17
N ARG A 11 10.63 0.83 -10.37
CA ARG A 11 9.75 -0.31 -10.61
C ARG A 11 8.29 0.09 -10.62
N LEU A 12 7.86 0.89 -9.65
CA LEU A 12 6.46 1.33 -9.53
C LEU A 12 6.09 2.29 -10.66
N MET A 13 6.96 3.24 -11.02
CA MET A 13 6.75 4.12 -12.16
C MET A 13 6.58 3.32 -13.45
N ALA A 14 7.45 2.33 -13.70
CA ALA A 14 7.35 1.46 -14.87
C ALA A 14 6.06 0.64 -14.87
N TYR A 15 5.66 0.07 -13.72
CA TYR A 15 4.45 -0.74 -13.62
C TYR A 15 3.17 0.09 -13.79
N CYS A 16 3.11 1.26 -13.15
CA CYS A 16 1.96 2.17 -13.21
C CYS A 16 1.95 3.02 -14.48
N ARG A 17 2.93 2.85 -15.37
CA ARG A 17 3.09 3.63 -16.61
C ARG A 17 3.16 5.15 -16.36
N ILE A 18 3.88 5.53 -15.30
CA ILE A 18 4.15 6.93 -14.96
C ILE A 18 5.46 7.33 -15.63
N ASP A 19 5.38 8.21 -16.62
CA ASP A 19 6.55 8.70 -17.36
C ASP A 19 7.32 9.79 -16.59
N VAL A 20 6.59 10.66 -15.88
CA VAL A 20 7.14 11.77 -15.08
C VAL A 20 6.32 11.88 -13.80
N LEU A 21 7.00 12.06 -12.66
CA LEU A 21 6.35 12.38 -11.40
C LEU A 21 6.25 13.90 -11.26
N GLU A 22 5.03 14.40 -11.08
CA GLU A 22 4.77 15.79 -10.72
C GLU A 22 5.11 16.06 -9.23
N ASP A 23 5.13 17.33 -8.85
CA ASP A 23 5.42 17.74 -7.47
C ASP A 23 4.45 17.05 -6.49
N GLY A 24 5.01 16.33 -5.51
CA GLY A 24 4.25 15.59 -4.50
C GLY A 24 3.77 14.19 -4.92
N GLU A 25 3.90 13.80 -6.20
CA GLU A 25 3.53 12.45 -6.63
C GLU A 25 4.50 11.38 -6.10
N GLU A 26 5.76 11.74 -5.86
CA GLU A 26 6.74 10.82 -5.26
C GLU A 26 6.32 10.43 -3.83
N ASP A 27 5.93 11.40 -3.00
CA ASP A 27 5.46 11.15 -1.63
C ASP A 27 4.14 10.38 -1.60
N LEU A 28 3.26 10.64 -2.57
CA LEU A 28 2.06 9.83 -2.78
C LEU A 28 2.42 8.38 -3.10
N LEU A 29 3.28 8.14 -4.09
CA LEU A 29 3.66 6.80 -4.52
C LEU A 29 4.35 6.03 -3.39
N LYS A 30 5.17 6.71 -2.59
CA LYS A 30 5.78 6.18 -1.38
C LYS A 30 4.74 5.77 -0.34
N THR A 31 3.73 6.61 -0.11
CA THR A 31 2.64 6.29 0.82
C THR A 31 1.85 5.06 0.35
N LEU A 32 1.52 4.99 -0.93
CA LEU A 32 0.81 3.84 -1.52
C LEU A 32 1.61 2.55 -1.39
N TYR A 33 2.91 2.62 -1.65
CA TYR A 33 3.81 1.47 -1.49
C TYR A 33 3.84 0.96 -0.04
N LEU A 34 4.05 1.87 0.94
CA LEU A 34 4.09 1.49 2.35
C LEU A 34 2.75 0.91 2.82
N SER A 35 1.63 1.46 2.34
CA SER A 35 0.30 0.94 2.60
C SER A 35 0.10 -0.48 2.06
N ALA A 36 0.52 -0.74 0.81
CA ALA A 36 0.44 -2.06 0.21
C ALA A 36 1.29 -3.11 0.96
N VAL A 37 2.51 -2.75 1.37
CA VAL A 37 3.38 -3.62 2.19
C VAL A 37 2.74 -3.91 3.54
N ALA A 38 2.20 -2.88 4.21
CA ALA A 38 1.52 -3.05 5.51
C ALA A 38 0.27 -3.92 5.40
N TYR A 39 -0.48 -3.80 4.29
CA TYR A 39 -1.66 -4.63 4.03
C TYR A 39 -1.29 -6.12 3.95
N LEU A 40 -0.25 -6.47 3.19
CA LEU A 40 0.22 -7.85 3.08
C LEU A 40 0.74 -8.37 4.43
N ALA A 41 1.50 -7.55 5.16
CA ALA A 41 1.95 -7.91 6.51
C ALA A 41 0.78 -8.18 7.48
N GLY A 42 -0.28 -7.35 7.42
CA GLY A 42 -1.51 -7.54 8.20
C GLY A 42 -2.31 -8.80 7.83
N ALA A 43 -2.11 -9.32 6.62
CA ALA A 43 -2.66 -10.60 6.16
C ALA A 43 -1.72 -11.80 6.43
N ASP A 44 -0.73 -11.63 7.32
CA ASP A 44 0.29 -12.62 7.66
C ASP A 44 1.19 -13.03 6.47
N ILE A 45 1.27 -12.18 5.45
CA ILE A 45 2.15 -12.34 4.28
C ILE A 45 3.40 -11.48 4.49
N SER A 46 4.42 -12.08 5.09
CA SER A 46 5.71 -11.44 5.30
C SER A 46 6.52 -11.31 4.00
N GLU A 47 7.39 -10.30 3.94
CA GLU A 47 8.31 -10.09 2.80
C GLU A 47 9.22 -11.33 2.61
N PRO A 48 9.19 -12.00 1.44
CA PRO A 48 10.04 -13.16 1.17
C PRO A 48 11.50 -12.78 0.93
N GLU A 49 12.39 -13.79 1.07
CA GLU A 49 13.81 -13.67 0.75
C GLU A 49 14.03 -13.18 -0.68
N ALA A 50 15.00 -12.28 -0.85
CA ALA A 50 15.39 -11.73 -2.15
C ALA A 50 15.77 -12.82 -3.16
N ASP A 51 15.65 -12.50 -4.45
CA ASP A 51 16.01 -13.40 -5.56
C ASP A 51 15.27 -14.75 -5.62
N THR A 52 14.13 -14.85 -4.91
CA THR A 52 13.24 -16.02 -4.99
C THR A 52 12.05 -15.77 -5.93
N PRO A 53 11.48 -16.82 -6.56
CA PRO A 53 10.22 -16.67 -7.30
C PRO A 53 9.07 -16.13 -6.42
N ARG A 54 9.07 -16.48 -5.12
CA ARG A 54 8.10 -15.98 -4.15
C ARG A 54 8.24 -14.48 -3.93
N ARG A 55 9.47 -13.96 -3.91
CA ARG A 55 9.73 -12.52 -3.87
C ARG A 55 9.18 -11.80 -5.09
N ALA A 56 9.39 -12.35 -6.29
CA ALA A 56 8.81 -11.77 -7.51
C ALA A 56 7.27 -11.72 -7.47
N GLN A 57 6.62 -12.75 -6.93
CA GLN A 57 5.17 -12.78 -6.73
C GLN A 57 4.70 -11.74 -5.70
N TYR A 58 5.41 -11.61 -4.59
CA TYR A 58 5.14 -10.59 -3.57
C TYR A 58 5.27 -9.18 -4.17
N ASP A 59 6.35 -8.91 -4.90
CA ASP A 59 6.58 -7.62 -5.55
C ASP A 59 5.50 -7.30 -6.59
N LEU A 60 5.05 -8.30 -7.37
CA LEU A 60 3.94 -8.14 -8.31
C LEU A 60 2.63 -7.81 -7.59
N CYS A 61 2.35 -8.46 -6.47
CA CYS A 61 1.16 -8.19 -5.65
C CYS A 61 1.17 -6.76 -5.10
N VAL A 62 2.31 -6.32 -4.56
CA VAL A 62 2.50 -4.93 -4.10
C VAL A 62 2.27 -3.94 -5.25
N ASN A 63 2.87 -4.19 -6.42
CA ASN A 63 2.70 -3.32 -7.58
C ASN A 63 1.22 -3.21 -8.02
N ALA A 64 0.48 -4.32 -8.00
CA ALA A 64 -0.94 -4.33 -8.33
C ALA A 64 -1.80 -3.53 -7.32
N LEU A 65 -1.52 -3.66 -6.02
CA LEU A 65 -2.18 -2.87 -4.98
C LEU A 65 -1.89 -1.37 -5.11
N VAL A 66 -0.65 -0.99 -5.45
CA VAL A 66 -0.28 0.41 -5.69
C VAL A 66 -0.99 0.97 -6.91
N LEU A 67 -1.01 0.24 -8.03
CA LEU A 67 -1.71 0.67 -9.25
C LEU A 67 -3.21 0.88 -8.99
N ASP A 68 -3.86 -0.08 -8.33
CA ASP A 68 -5.28 0.01 -7.99
C ASP A 68 -5.59 1.24 -7.13
N ALA A 69 -4.79 1.50 -6.09
CA ALA A 69 -4.95 2.68 -5.24
C ALA A 69 -4.63 3.98 -5.98
N TYR A 70 -3.65 3.96 -6.89
CA TYR A 70 -3.27 5.12 -7.71
C TYR A 70 -4.40 5.50 -8.69
N ASP A 71 -5.00 4.52 -9.38
CA ASP A 71 -6.11 4.72 -10.31
C ASP A 71 -7.37 5.24 -9.60
N LYS A 72 -7.62 4.80 -8.36
CA LYS A 72 -8.79 5.18 -7.57
C LYS A 72 -8.71 6.56 -6.93
N ARG A 73 -7.53 7.22 -6.95
CA ARG A 73 -7.31 8.55 -6.33
C ARG A 73 -8.27 9.64 -6.83
N GLY A 74 -8.72 9.56 -8.08
CA GLY A 74 -9.65 10.51 -8.69
C GLY A 74 -11.12 10.29 -8.30
N THR A 75 -11.45 9.17 -7.65
CA THR A 75 -12.81 8.85 -7.26
C THR A 75 -13.16 9.62 -6.00
N THR A 76 -13.93 10.70 -6.12
CA THR A 76 -14.33 11.53 -4.98
C THR A 76 -15.23 10.73 -4.05
N VAL A 77 -14.70 10.26 -2.92
CA VAL A 77 -15.50 9.61 -1.88
C VAL A 77 -15.73 10.63 -0.77
N SER A 78 -16.92 11.23 -0.71
CA SER A 78 -17.32 12.11 0.41
C SER A 78 -17.33 11.35 1.74
N GLY A 79 -17.18 12.05 2.88
CA GLY A 79 -16.91 11.42 4.19
C GLY A 79 -17.87 10.31 4.65
N SER A 80 -19.16 10.36 4.30
CA SER A 80 -20.13 9.27 4.55
C SER A 80 -20.01 8.10 3.57
N ALA A 81 -19.52 8.36 2.37
CA ALA A 81 -19.23 7.35 1.37
C ALA A 81 -17.95 6.55 1.70
N LEU A 82 -17.05 7.07 2.56
CA LEU A 82 -15.88 6.29 3.01
C LEU A 82 -16.29 5.10 3.89
N THR A 83 -17.31 5.26 4.74
CA THR A 83 -17.83 4.18 5.59
C THR A 83 -18.70 3.16 4.84
N ASP A 84 -19.34 3.57 3.74
CA ASP A 84 -20.16 2.71 2.88
C ASP A 84 -19.39 2.14 1.68
N ASN A 85 -18.23 2.69 1.35
CA ASN A 85 -17.36 2.12 0.33
C ASN A 85 -16.72 0.84 0.88
N ARG A 86 -17.11 -0.29 0.28
CA ARG A 86 -16.66 -1.64 0.64
C ARG A 86 -15.15 -1.76 0.77
N GLU A 87 -14.39 -1.04 -0.06
CA GLU A 87 -12.93 -1.10 -0.08
C GLU A 87 -12.32 -0.35 1.11
N TYR A 88 -12.79 0.87 1.39
CA TYR A 88 -12.34 1.65 2.55
C TYR A 88 -12.77 1.04 3.88
N ARG A 89 -13.93 0.39 3.92
CA ARG A 89 -14.42 -0.29 5.14
C ARG A 89 -13.47 -1.42 5.55
N GLY A 90 -12.89 -2.14 4.59
CA GLY A 90 -11.86 -3.15 4.86
C GLY A 90 -10.61 -2.55 5.50
N THR A 91 -10.09 -1.46 4.92
CA THR A 91 -8.93 -0.73 5.46
C THR A 91 -9.21 -0.16 6.85
N PHE A 92 -10.37 0.47 7.06
CA PHE A 92 -10.77 1.01 8.36
C PHE A 92 -10.87 -0.07 9.45
N LEU A 93 -11.51 -1.20 9.14
CA LEU A 93 -11.62 -2.33 10.06
C LEU A 93 -10.26 -2.96 10.35
N GLN A 94 -9.38 -3.06 9.35
CA GLN A 94 -8.01 -3.55 9.53
C GLN A 94 -7.25 -2.65 10.49
N LEU A 95 -7.26 -1.33 10.27
CA LEU A 95 -6.59 -0.37 11.14
C LEU A 95 -7.07 -0.51 12.58
N GLN A 96 -8.40 -0.55 12.78
CA GLN A 96 -8.98 -0.78 14.10
C GLN A 96 -8.56 -2.12 14.73
N ALA A 97 -8.46 -3.19 13.95
CA ALA A 97 -8.04 -4.51 14.43
C ALA A 97 -6.54 -4.59 14.74
N THR A 98 -5.71 -3.78 14.07
CA THR A 98 -4.25 -3.71 14.26
C THR A 98 -3.81 -2.57 15.16
N GLU A 99 -4.75 -1.79 15.74
CA GLU A 99 -4.43 -0.77 16.73
C GLU A 99 -3.67 -1.43 17.89
N PRO A 100 -2.48 -0.95 18.25
CA PRO A 100 -1.77 -1.46 19.42
C PRO A 100 -2.62 -1.18 20.66
N VAL A 101 -3.02 -2.24 21.36
CA VAL A 101 -3.66 -2.09 22.68
C VAL A 101 -2.65 -1.36 23.56
N SER A 102 -3.00 -0.16 24.03
CA SER A 102 -2.17 0.56 24.98
C SER A 102 -2.02 -0.32 26.22
N GLU A 103 -0.81 -0.80 26.49
CA GLU A 103 -0.46 -1.52 27.73
C GLU A 103 -0.38 -0.52 28.90
N SER A 104 -1.49 0.17 29.16
CA SER A 104 -1.61 1.16 30.23
C SER A 104 -2.66 0.73 31.25
N ASP A 105 -2.68 -0.56 31.57
CA ASP A 105 -3.37 -1.14 32.73
C ASP A 105 -2.45 -2.21 33.35
N THR A 106 -1.49 -1.78 34.17
CA THR A 106 -0.90 -2.58 35.26
C THR A 106 -0.55 -1.67 36.43
#